data_AF-A0A7I7Q553-F1
#
_entry.id   AF-A0A7I7Q553-F1
#
_cell.length_a   1.000
_cell.length_b   1.000
_cell.length_c   1.000
_cell.angle_alpha   90.00
_cell.angle_beta   90.00
_cell.angle_gamma   90.00
#
_symmetry.space_group_name_H-M   'P 1'
#
loop_
_entity.id
_entity.type
_entity.pdbx_description
1 polymer ?
#
loop_
_entity_poly.entity_id
_entity_poly.type
_entity_poly.pdbx_seq_one_letter_code
_entity_poly.pdbx_strand_id
1 'polypeptide(L)'
;MAGISDRRADRARPQLKLAVTAGIGSDHTDLDAAIDAGITVAEVTFCNSISVAEHVVMMILSQVRNYLPSYQWVIDGGWNIADCVQRSYDLEGMHVGTVASGRIGLAVLRRLAPFDVHLHYTDKHRLPPRSKRN
;
A
#
# COMPACT_ATOMS: atom_id res chain seq x y z
N MET A 1 -7.22 -15.13 0.45
CA MET A 1 -8.32 -14.47 1.16
C MET A 1 -9.59 -14.86 0.45
N ALA A 2 -10.57 -15.46 1.14
CA ALA A 2 -11.74 -16.07 0.51
C ALA A 2 -12.59 -14.98 -0.16
N GLY A 3 -12.50 -14.87 -1.48
CA GLY A 3 -13.32 -13.98 -2.27
C GLY A 3 -14.74 -14.52 -2.39
N ILE A 4 -15.70 -13.66 -2.72
CA ILE A 4 -17.09 -14.07 -3.02
C ILE A 4 -17.17 -14.97 -4.28
N SER A 5 -16.07 -15.17 -5.00
CA SER A 5 -15.93 -16.22 -6.02
C SER A 5 -15.82 -17.65 -5.45
N ASP A 6 -15.62 -17.83 -4.14
CA ASP A 6 -15.49 -19.15 -3.53
C ASP A 6 -16.85 -19.84 -3.38
N ARG A 7 -16.85 -21.18 -3.48
CA ARG A 7 -17.98 -22.11 -3.24
C ARG A 7 -18.74 -21.87 -1.91
N ARG A 8 -18.24 -21.03 -1.02
CA ARG A 8 -18.91 -20.56 0.21
C ARG A 8 -20.03 -19.57 -0.09
N ALA A 9 -19.90 -18.72 -1.12
CA ALA A 9 -20.95 -17.81 -1.55
C ALA A 9 -22.19 -18.58 -2.00
N ASP A 10 -22.01 -19.67 -2.75
CA ASP A 10 -23.07 -20.55 -3.27
C ASP A 10 -24.00 -21.12 -2.19
N ARG A 11 -23.50 -21.34 -0.96
CA ARG A 11 -24.31 -21.80 0.17
C ARG A 11 -25.07 -20.68 0.88
N ALA A 12 -24.62 -19.43 0.78
CA ALA A 12 -25.23 -18.27 1.42
C ALA A 12 -26.21 -17.50 0.50
N ARG A 13 -26.22 -17.81 -0.81
CA ARG A 13 -26.91 -17.01 -1.86
C ARG A 13 -28.36 -16.64 -1.60
N PRO A 14 -29.28 -17.48 -1.08
CA PRO A 14 -30.69 -17.08 -1.06
C PRO A 14 -31.01 -15.98 -0.04
N GLN A 15 -30.14 -15.68 0.92
CA GLN A 15 -30.40 -14.69 1.98
C GLN A 15 -29.29 -13.63 2.15
N LEU A 16 -28.20 -13.70 1.38
CA LEU A 16 -27.10 -12.74 1.49
C LEU A 16 -27.55 -11.36 0.98
N LYS A 17 -27.44 -10.34 1.83
CA LYS A 17 -27.83 -8.94 1.50
C LYS A 17 -26.68 -7.94 1.63
N LEU A 18 -25.62 -8.32 2.35
CA LEU A 18 -24.51 -7.44 2.70
C LEU A 18 -23.20 -8.22 2.74
N ALA A 19 -22.22 -7.76 1.96
CA ALA A 19 -20.83 -8.20 2.00
C ALA A 19 -19.98 -7.07 2.60
N VAL A 20 -19.36 -7.32 3.76
CA VAL A 20 -18.50 -6.32 4.43
C VAL A 20 -17.05 -6.77 4.38
N THR A 21 -16.20 -5.95 3.78
CA THR A 21 -14.75 -6.07 3.90
C THR A 21 -14.32 -5.45 5.23
N ALA A 22 -13.80 -6.27 6.14
CA ALA A 22 -13.12 -5.82 7.35
C ALA A 22 -11.72 -5.27 7.01
N GLY A 23 -11.68 -4.12 6.36
CA GLY A 23 -10.47 -3.54 5.78
C GLY A 23 -10.80 -2.54 4.67
N ILE A 24 -9.88 -2.37 3.73
CA ILE A 24 -10.04 -1.58 2.51
C ILE A 24 -9.68 -2.47 1.32
N GLY A 25 -10.43 -2.37 0.22
CA GLY A 25 -10.24 -3.19 -0.98
C GLY A 25 -11.25 -4.33 -1.05
N SER A 26 -12.34 -4.07 -1.77
CA SER A 26 -13.39 -5.06 -2.02
C SER A 26 -13.23 -5.81 -3.36
N ASP A 27 -12.05 -5.79 -3.97
CA ASP A 27 -11.73 -6.42 -5.26
C ASP A 27 -11.81 -7.96 -5.24
N HIS A 28 -11.81 -8.57 -4.06
CA HIS A 28 -12.12 -9.99 -3.87
C HIS A 28 -13.63 -10.31 -3.96
N THR A 29 -14.47 -9.28 -4.11
CA THR A 29 -15.91 -9.43 -4.40
C THR A 29 -16.15 -9.17 -5.88
N ASP A 30 -16.86 -10.08 -6.54
CA ASP A 30 -17.38 -9.83 -7.89
C ASP A 30 -18.47 -8.76 -7.78
N LEU A 31 -18.11 -7.53 -8.15
CA LEU A 31 -18.98 -6.36 -7.99
C LEU A 31 -20.16 -6.42 -8.97
N ASP A 32 -19.97 -6.95 -10.17
CA ASP A 32 -21.04 -7.08 -11.16
C ASP A 32 -22.07 -8.11 -10.69
N ALA A 33 -21.61 -9.27 -10.23
CA ALA A 33 -22.50 -10.28 -9.66
C ALA A 33 -23.21 -9.79 -8.38
N ALA A 34 -22.55 -8.97 -7.55
CA ALA A 34 -23.16 -8.37 -6.36
C ALA A 34 -24.25 -7.36 -6.73
N ILE A 35 -24.03 -6.55 -7.77
CA ILE A 35 -25.03 -5.63 -8.33
C ILE A 35 -26.25 -6.42 -8.84
N ASP A 36 -26.03 -7.43 -9.69
CA ASP A 36 -27.10 -8.26 -10.26
C ASP A 36 -27.91 -9.00 -9.18
N ALA A 37 -27.26 -9.39 -8.09
CA ALA A 37 -27.90 -10.05 -6.94
C ALA A 37 -28.52 -9.08 -5.91
N GLY A 38 -28.40 -7.77 -6.09
CA GLY A 38 -28.91 -6.76 -5.15
C GLY A 38 -28.21 -6.79 -3.78
N ILE A 39 -26.93 -7.17 -3.74
CA ILE A 39 -26.11 -7.28 -2.54
C ILE A 39 -25.40 -5.96 -2.29
N THR A 40 -25.51 -5.42 -1.08
CA THR A 40 -24.70 -4.27 -0.66
C THR A 40 -23.26 -4.71 -0.44
N VAL A 41 -22.29 -4.01 -1.03
CA VAL A 41 -20.87 -4.21 -0.73
C VAL A 41 -20.36 -2.99 0.02
N ALA A 42 -19.73 -3.22 1.17
CA ALA A 42 -19.19 -2.17 2.02
C ALA A 42 -17.77 -2.51 2.50
N GLU A 43 -16.97 -1.48 2.76
CA GLU A 43 -15.66 -1.57 3.37
C GLU A 43 -15.51 -0.53 4.47
N VAL A 44 -14.48 -0.67 5.31
CA VAL A 44 -14.19 0.30 6.37
C VAL A 44 -13.17 1.32 5.84
N THR A 45 -13.63 2.21 4.97
CA THR A 45 -12.77 3.18 4.30
C THR A 45 -11.90 3.96 5.31
N PHE A 46 -10.61 4.11 4.98
CA PHE A 46 -9.55 4.77 5.76
C PHE A 46 -8.99 3.97 6.96
N CYS A 47 -9.60 2.86 7.39
CA CYS A 47 -9.25 2.18 8.65
C CYS A 47 -7.75 1.81 8.80
N ASN A 48 -7.06 1.52 7.69
CA ASN A 48 -5.65 1.14 7.69
C ASN A 48 -4.79 1.98 6.72
N SER A 49 -5.33 3.07 6.16
CA SER A 49 -4.62 3.85 5.12
C SER A 49 -3.27 4.39 5.60
N ILE A 50 -3.18 4.77 6.88
CA ILE A 50 -1.94 5.24 7.49
C ILE A 50 -0.96 4.09 7.73
N SER A 51 -1.43 2.95 8.25
CA SER A 51 -0.62 1.76 8.46
C SER A 51 0.02 1.27 7.16
N VAL A 52 -0.74 1.28 6.05
CA VAL A 52 -0.19 0.95 4.72
C VAL A 52 0.86 1.97 4.29
N ALA A 53 0.61 3.28 4.47
CA ALA A 53 1.59 4.30 4.10
C ALA A 53 2.91 4.19 4.89
N GLU A 54 2.84 3.86 6.18
CA GLU A 54 4.02 3.59 7.01
C GLU A 54 4.79 2.36 6.52
N HIS A 55 4.06 1.28 6.21
CA HIS A 55 4.67 0.06 5.70
C HIS A 55 5.36 0.29 4.33
N VAL A 56 4.79 1.12 3.46
CA VAL A 56 5.42 1.49 2.18
C VAL A 56 6.75 2.20 2.40
N VAL A 57 6.81 3.21 3.28
CA VAL A 57 8.06 3.93 3.55
C VAL A 57 9.10 3.01 4.21
N MET A 58 8.68 2.14 5.13
CA MET A 58 9.55 1.12 5.72
C MET A 58 10.16 0.21 4.65
N MET A 59 9.36 -0.25 3.69
CA MET A 59 9.83 -1.13 2.62
C MET A 59 10.75 -0.42 1.61
N ILE A 60 10.48 0.85 1.29
CA ILE A 60 11.37 1.67 0.47
C ILE A 60 12.76 1.76 1.11
N LEU A 61 12.82 2.13 2.39
CA LEU A 61 14.09 2.24 3.12
C LEU A 61 14.79 0.88 3.23
N SER A 62 14.04 -0.17 3.55
CA SER A 62 14.59 -1.52 3.69
C SER A 62 15.23 -2.00 2.38
N GLN A 63 14.61 -1.72 1.24
CA GLN A 63 15.14 -2.11 -0.07
C GLN A 63 16.33 -1.25 -0.49
N VAL A 64 16.23 0.07 -0.38
CA VAL A 64 17.30 0.99 -0.82
C VAL A 64 18.55 0.83 0.04
N ARG A 65 18.39 0.57 1.34
CA ARG A 65 19.51 0.39 2.29
C ARG A 65 19.98 -1.05 2.44
N ASN A 66 19.44 -1.99 1.66
CA ASN A 66 19.80 -3.41 1.71
C ASN A 66 19.63 -4.04 3.11
N TYR A 67 18.56 -3.70 3.82
CA TYR A 67 18.40 -4.05 5.24
C TYR A 67 18.27 -5.55 5.47
N LEU A 68 17.43 -6.25 4.70
CA LEU A 68 17.15 -7.67 4.95
C LEU A 68 18.38 -8.57 4.75
N PRO A 69 19.16 -8.48 3.66
CA PRO A 69 20.39 -9.27 3.53
C PRO A 69 21.46 -8.91 4.57
N SER A 70 21.56 -7.62 4.93
CA SER A 70 22.51 -7.17 5.96
C SER A 70 22.15 -7.70 7.35
N TYR A 71 20.86 -7.76 7.67
CA TYR A 71 20.36 -8.38 8.91
C TYR A 71 20.70 -9.88 8.96
N GLN A 72 20.56 -10.59 7.84
CA GLN A 72 20.87 -12.02 7.77
C GLN A 72 22.33 -12.32 8.14
N TRP A 73 23.28 -11.50 7.65
CA TRP A 73 24.69 -11.64 8.05
C TRP A 73 24.91 -11.60 9.56
N VAL A 74 24.20 -10.71 10.26
CA VAL A 74 24.30 -10.59 11.73
C VAL A 74 23.74 -11.84 12.42
N ILE A 75 22.60 -12.35 11.93
CA ILE A 75 21.98 -13.57 12.47
C ILE A 75 22.86 -14.80 12.26
N ASP A 76 23.60 -14.84 11.15
CA ASP A 76 24.53 -15.92 10.84
C ASP A 76 25.90 -15.76 11.54
N GLY A 77 26.06 -14.76 12.41
CA GLY A 77 27.28 -14.49 13.18
C GLY A 77 28.39 -13.80 12.38
N GLY A 78 28.08 -13.31 11.18
CA GLY A 78 28.96 -12.55 10.32
C GLY A 78 28.98 -11.04 10.62
N TRP A 79 29.82 -10.33 9.86
CA TRP A 79 29.92 -8.86 9.90
C TRP A 79 29.94 -8.27 8.49
N ASN A 80 30.71 -8.87 7.58
CA ASN A 80 30.59 -8.79 6.11
C ASN A 80 30.20 -7.42 5.52
N ILE A 81 30.88 -6.35 5.96
CA ILE A 81 30.53 -4.97 5.57
C ILE A 81 30.50 -4.78 4.06
N ALA A 82 31.49 -5.32 3.33
CA ALA A 82 31.56 -5.21 1.88
C ALA A 82 30.31 -5.80 1.20
N ASP A 83 29.84 -6.96 1.65
CA ASP A 83 28.65 -7.62 1.13
C ASP A 83 27.37 -6.81 1.47
N CYS A 84 27.29 -6.25 2.68
CA CYS A 84 26.17 -5.43 3.13
C CYS A 84 26.03 -4.15 2.30
N VAL A 85 27.12 -3.45 2.02
CA VAL A 85 27.10 -2.14 1.34
C VAL A 85 27.12 -2.22 -0.18
N GLN A 86 27.43 -3.38 -0.77
CA GLN A 86 27.50 -3.57 -2.23
C GLN A 86 26.22 -3.09 -2.96
N ARG A 87 25.07 -3.11 -2.29
CA ARG A 87 23.77 -2.70 -2.82
C ARG A 87 23.01 -1.74 -1.89
N SER A 88 23.71 -1.09 -0.97
CA SER A 88 23.11 -0.16 -0.01
C SER A 88 23.36 1.28 -0.47
N TYR A 89 22.28 2.05 -0.60
CA TYR A 89 22.31 3.44 -1.05
C TYR A 89 21.53 4.32 -0.07
N ASP A 90 21.75 5.62 -0.16
CA ASP A 90 20.89 6.61 0.48
C ASP A 90 19.67 6.87 -0.40
N LEU A 91 18.53 7.17 0.24
CA LEU A 91 17.30 7.53 -0.47
C LEU A 91 17.35 8.99 -0.95
N GLU A 92 18.15 9.83 -0.30
CA GLU A 92 18.36 11.25 -0.63
C GLU A 92 18.66 11.44 -2.13
N GLY A 93 18.02 12.44 -2.75
CA GLY A 93 18.18 12.76 -4.16
C GLY A 93 17.52 11.78 -5.15
N MET A 94 16.94 10.66 -4.69
CA MET A 94 16.22 9.76 -5.58
C MET A 94 14.90 10.36 -6.08
N HIS A 95 14.45 9.89 -7.25
CA HIS A 95 13.11 10.15 -7.76
C HIS A 95 12.15 9.07 -7.27
N VAL A 96 11.12 9.45 -6.51
CA VAL A 96 10.12 8.51 -5.99
C VAL A 96 8.73 8.91 -6.49
N GLY A 97 8.04 7.95 -7.09
CA GLY A 97 6.71 8.15 -7.68
C GLY A 97 5.65 7.25 -7.08
N THR A 98 4.42 7.76 -6.91
CA THR A 98 3.25 6.92 -6.62
C THR A 98 2.34 6.78 -7.83
N VAL A 99 1.78 5.58 -8.03
CA VAL A 99 0.64 5.37 -8.93
C VAL A 99 -0.63 5.52 -8.08
N ALA A 100 -1.48 6.46 -8.48
CA ALA A 100 -2.52 7.10 -7.68
C ALA A 100 -1.97 7.95 -6.51
N SER A 101 -2.69 9.01 -6.19
CA SER A 101 -2.43 9.90 -5.05
C SER A 101 -3.70 10.16 -4.23
N GLY A 102 -4.49 9.11 -4.03
CA GLY A 102 -5.57 9.09 -3.04
C GLY A 102 -5.05 9.06 -1.60
N ARG A 103 -5.84 8.49 -0.68
CA ARG A 103 -5.55 8.47 0.78
C ARG A 103 -4.15 7.95 1.12
N ILE A 104 -3.77 6.79 0.57
CA ILE A 104 -2.49 6.13 0.84
C ILE A 104 -1.36 6.83 0.08
N GLY A 105 -1.48 7.01 -1.23
CA GLY A 105 -0.44 7.63 -2.06
C GLY A 105 -0.04 9.02 -1.56
N LEU A 106 -1.00 9.87 -1.21
CA LEU A 106 -0.72 11.19 -0.64
C LEU A 106 -0.05 11.10 0.75
N ALA A 107 -0.44 10.13 1.57
CA ALA A 107 0.18 9.91 2.88
C ALA A 107 1.63 9.42 2.76
N VAL A 108 1.95 8.62 1.73
CA VAL A 108 3.31 8.20 1.38
C VAL A 108 4.14 9.40 0.91
N LEU A 109 3.65 10.17 -0.09
CA LEU A 109 4.35 11.34 -0.62
C LEU A 109 4.70 12.35 0.49
N ARG A 110 3.78 12.61 1.42
CA ARG A 110 4.02 13.51 2.56
C ARG A 110 5.09 12.99 3.53
N ARG A 111 5.15 11.67 3.76
CA ARG A 111 6.16 11.06 4.63
C ARG A 111 7.55 11.02 3.99
N LEU A 112 7.60 10.94 2.66
CA LEU A 112 8.85 10.98 1.90
C LEU A 112 9.39 12.39 1.68
N ALA A 113 8.54 13.44 1.73
CA ALA A 113 8.97 14.82 1.57
C ALA A 113 10.20 15.25 2.39
N PRO A 114 10.34 14.90 3.70
CA PRO A 114 11.53 15.26 4.48
C PRO A 114 12.79 14.42 4.18
N PHE A 115 12.74 13.41 3.30
CA PHE A 115 13.91 12.61 2.90
C PHE A 115 14.71 13.23 1.73
N ASP A 116 14.37 14.47 1.35
CA ASP A 116 15.01 15.20 0.24
C ASP A 116 15.02 14.42 -1.09
N VAL A 117 13.87 13.85 -1.43
CA VAL A 117 13.61 13.14 -2.69
C VAL A 117 12.85 14.01 -3.69
N HIS A 118 13.00 13.71 -4.98
CA HIS A 118 12.14 14.27 -6.02
C HIS A 118 10.83 13.48 -6.08
N LEU A 119 9.72 14.08 -5.64
CA LEU A 119 8.40 13.45 -5.59
C LEU A 119 7.64 13.55 -6.93
N HIS A 120 7.15 12.41 -7.42
CA HIS A 120 6.35 12.29 -8.63
C HIS A 120 5.02 11.57 -8.32
N TYR A 121 4.00 11.77 -9.14
CA TYR A 121 2.78 10.95 -9.08
C TYR A 121 2.08 10.90 -10.43
N THR A 122 1.24 9.90 -10.61
CA THR A 122 0.26 9.82 -11.70
C THR A 122 -1.10 9.39 -11.16
N ASP A 123 -2.19 9.96 -11.66
CA ASP A 123 -3.55 9.64 -11.26
C ASP A 123 -4.54 10.03 -12.38
N LYS A 124 -5.78 9.53 -12.34
CA LYS A 124 -6.84 9.85 -13.31
C LYS A 124 -7.15 11.34 -13.37
N HIS A 125 -7.02 12.02 -12.21
CA HIS A 125 -7.23 13.45 -12.08
C HIS A 125 -6.07 14.07 -11.30
N ARG A 126 -5.69 15.30 -11.67
CA ARG A 126 -4.65 16.03 -10.95
C ARG A 126 -5.09 16.30 -9.51
N LEU A 127 -4.13 16.22 -8.58
CA LEU A 127 -4.32 16.78 -7.25
C LEU A 127 -4.68 18.27 -7.35
N PRO A 128 -5.55 18.78 -6.46
CA PRO A 128 -5.81 20.20 -6.42
C PRO A 128 -4.51 20.97 -6.18
N PRO A 129 -4.34 22.17 -6.78
CA PRO A 129 -3.18 23.00 -6.53
C PRO A 129 -3.06 23.25 -5.03
N ARG A 130 -1.83 23.21 -4.52
CA ARG A 130 -1.53 23.44 -3.10
C ARG A 130 -2.08 24.82 -2.72
N SER A 131 -3.16 24.86 -1.93
CA SER A 131 -3.62 26.14 -1.38
C SER A 131 -2.52 26.68 -0.48
N LYS A 132 -2.12 27.94 -0.66
CA LYS A 132 -1.26 28.64 0.28
C LYS A 132 -2.00 28.72 1.62
N ARG A 133 -1.77 27.77 2.52
CA ARG A 133 -2.10 27.95 3.93
C ARG A 133 -0.88 28.64 4.55
N ASN A 134 -1.10 29.87 4.99
CA ASN A 134 -0.20 30.65 5.82
C ASN A 134 0.08 29.93 7.14
#